data_AF-A0A3N5LEM8-F1
#
_entry.id   AF-A0A3N5LEM8-F1
#
_cell.length_a   1.000
_cell.length_b   1.000
_cell.length_c   1.000
_cell.angle_alpha   90.00
_cell.angle_beta   90.00
_cell.angle_gamma   90.00
#
_symmetry.space_group_name_H-M   'P 1'
#
loop_
_entity.id
_entity.type
_entity.pdbx_description
1 polymer ?
#
loop_
_entity_poly.entity_id
_entity_poly.type
_entity_poly.pdbx_seq_one_letter_code
_entity_poly.pdbx_strand_id
1 'polypeptide(L)'
;MTTTEAPPSEERAAPRRLPRPSAVIGALGVLSVIATLALWWLGSLPDEVEFETGRPVFINIPDVVVALFYVAVTTFIGVTSYLFAVRAKSWQRGAAESRSGLLERRLHRLREGLTMRTLLRDRQAGLMHSMIYYGFLVLFLGTVTLEIDHLLPGNLKFLHGPVYLGYSMVLDLFALVFLGGLAWAAFRRYVQRPLRLRTKTKPEDGWILLTLALIGITGLVIEAARISLVGRPDFERWSFVGFPLSGLVPESIASGFHLTMWIVHAAAFMAFLVVLPTTKLRHMLTSPANMALSVRARPKGAMREMPNLLEATDVETVGASVPAEFTWKSLFDTEACTVCGRCTSVCPANTTGKPLDPREIVLKLGEVATQTAADPVSSPVSM
;
A
#
# COMPACT_ATOMS: atom_id res chain seq x y z
N MET A 1 -45.82 36.24 28.78
CA MET A 1 -45.92 35.60 27.46
C MET A 1 -45.02 36.36 26.51
N THR A 2 -43.82 35.85 26.28
CA THR A 2 -42.86 36.35 25.28
C THR A 2 -42.48 35.14 24.45
N THR A 3 -43.12 35.02 23.29
CA THR A 3 -42.88 33.96 22.31
C THR A 3 -41.51 34.18 21.67
N THR A 4 -40.56 33.32 21.99
CA THR A 4 -39.28 33.26 21.27
C THR A 4 -39.55 32.56 19.94
N GLU A 5 -39.59 33.32 18.84
CA GLU A 5 -39.67 32.75 17.50
C GLU A 5 -38.42 31.90 17.22
N ALA A 6 -38.65 30.65 16.85
CA ALA A 6 -37.60 29.78 16.35
C ALA A 6 -37.09 30.32 15.01
N PRO A 7 -35.77 30.34 14.76
CA PRO A 7 -35.24 30.80 13.49
C PRO A 7 -35.73 29.89 12.35
N PRO A 8 -35.93 30.43 11.14
CA PRO A 8 -36.41 29.65 10.00
C PRO A 8 -35.43 28.53 9.71
N SER A 9 -35.96 27.32 9.55
CA SER A 9 -35.18 26.16 9.14
C SER A 9 -34.52 26.45 7.80
N GLU A 10 -33.19 26.60 7.78
CA GLU A 10 -32.42 26.58 6.55
C GLU A 10 -32.79 25.32 5.77
N GLU A 11 -33.44 25.53 4.63
CA GLU A 11 -33.73 24.52 3.64
C GLU A 11 -32.38 23.92 3.21
N ARG A 12 -32.00 22.81 3.84
CA ARG A 12 -30.75 22.11 3.53
C ARG A 12 -30.82 21.70 2.06
N ALA A 13 -30.11 22.44 1.21
CA ALA A 13 -29.88 22.08 -0.17
C ALA A 13 -29.61 20.58 -0.24
N ALA A 14 -30.39 19.86 -1.07
CA ALA A 14 -30.27 18.43 -1.22
C ALA A 14 -28.78 18.07 -1.38
N PRO A 15 -28.22 17.20 -0.51
CA PRO A 15 -26.78 16.97 -0.50
C PRO A 15 -26.38 16.50 -1.89
N ARG A 16 -25.50 17.26 -2.56
CA ARG A 16 -24.85 16.84 -3.81
C ARG A 16 -24.39 15.40 -3.60
N ARG A 17 -24.95 14.46 -4.39
CA ARG A 17 -24.60 13.05 -4.31
C ARG A 17 -23.13 12.92 -4.71
N LEU A 18 -22.24 12.92 -3.73
CA LEU A 18 -20.84 12.62 -3.95
C LEU A 18 -20.74 11.23 -4.60
N PRO A 19 -19.84 11.05 -5.58
CA PRO A 19 -19.70 9.77 -6.26
C PRO A 19 -19.31 8.69 -5.24
N ARG A 20 -19.92 7.51 -5.36
CA ARG A 20 -19.63 6.37 -4.49
C ARG A 20 -18.15 6.02 -4.63
N PRO A 21 -17.38 5.87 -3.53
CA PRO A 21 -15.95 5.59 -3.63
C PRO A 21 -15.60 4.31 -4.40
N SER A 22 -16.50 3.33 -4.44
CA SER A 22 -16.33 2.08 -5.21
C SER A 22 -16.36 2.36 -6.71
N ALA A 23 -17.25 3.24 -7.15
CA ALA A 23 -17.30 3.73 -8.52
C ALA A 23 -16.08 4.58 -8.87
N VAL A 24 -15.62 5.44 -7.95
CA VAL A 24 -14.39 6.24 -8.17
C VAL A 24 -13.17 5.33 -8.31
N ILE A 25 -12.98 4.36 -7.42
CA ILE A 25 -11.88 3.40 -7.49
C ILE A 25 -11.97 2.56 -8.77
N GLY A 26 -13.17 2.11 -9.16
CA GLY A 26 -13.40 1.38 -10.40
C GLY A 26 -13.03 2.20 -11.63
N ALA A 27 -13.46 3.46 -11.70
CA ALA A 27 -13.13 4.37 -12.79
C ALA A 27 -11.62 4.65 -12.87
N LEU A 28 -10.96 4.91 -11.74
CA LEU A 28 -9.50 5.06 -11.69
C LEU A 28 -8.78 3.79 -12.13
N GLY A 29 -9.31 2.61 -11.83
CA GLY A 29 -8.79 1.33 -12.31
C GLY A 29 -8.85 1.20 -13.82
N VAL A 30 -10.02 1.49 -14.42
CA VAL A 30 -10.18 1.49 -15.89
C VAL A 30 -9.24 2.50 -16.54
N LEU A 31 -9.14 3.71 -15.99
CA LEU A 31 -8.20 4.73 -16.48
C LEU A 31 -6.74 4.26 -16.37
N SER A 32 -6.38 3.58 -15.29
CA SER A 32 -5.01 3.06 -15.11
C SER A 32 -4.70 1.97 -16.14
N VAL A 33 -5.64 1.07 -16.41
CA VAL A 33 -5.53 0.03 -17.47
C VAL A 33 -5.30 0.67 -18.83
N ILE A 34 -6.12 1.65 -19.20
CA ILE A 34 -6.00 2.35 -20.48
C ILE A 34 -4.67 3.11 -20.56
N ALA A 35 -4.28 3.79 -19.49
CA ALA A 35 -3.02 4.52 -19.42
C ALA A 35 -1.82 3.58 -19.58
N THR A 36 -1.80 2.43 -18.90
CA THR A 36 -0.71 1.45 -19.03
C THR A 36 -0.57 0.92 -20.46
N LEU A 37 -1.68 0.60 -21.14
CA LEU A 37 -1.64 0.16 -22.54
C LEU A 37 -1.20 1.29 -23.48
N ALA A 38 -1.63 2.53 -23.22
CA ALA A 38 -1.20 3.69 -24.00
C ALA A 38 0.31 3.96 -23.81
N LEU A 39 0.82 3.82 -22.59
CA LEU A 39 2.25 3.96 -22.29
C LEU A 39 3.06 2.84 -22.94
N TRP A 40 2.59 1.59 -22.92
CA TRP A 40 3.23 0.50 -23.66
C TRP A 40 3.35 0.83 -25.16
N TRP A 41 2.25 1.25 -25.79
CA TRP A 41 2.26 1.65 -27.20
C TRP A 41 3.21 2.84 -27.45
N LEU A 42 3.20 3.84 -26.57
CA LEU A 42 4.09 5.00 -26.69
C LEU A 42 5.57 4.60 -26.57
N GLY A 43 5.90 3.68 -25.67
CA GLY A 43 7.26 3.15 -25.47
C GLY A 43 7.78 2.32 -26.63
N SER A 44 6.91 1.78 -27.49
CA SER A 44 7.32 1.08 -28.71
C SER A 44 7.66 1.99 -29.89
N LEU A 45 7.50 3.32 -29.77
CA LEU A 45 7.75 4.25 -30.86
C LEU A 45 9.20 4.74 -30.97
N PRO A 46 9.91 5.06 -29.86
CA PRO A 46 11.29 5.55 -29.95
C PRO A 46 12.29 4.46 -30.34
N ASP A 47 13.29 4.82 -31.12
CA ASP A 47 14.46 3.97 -31.34
C ASP A 47 15.28 3.85 -30.04
N GLU A 48 15.79 2.64 -29.76
CA GLU A 48 16.72 2.44 -28.66
C GLU A 48 18.09 3.04 -29.01
N VAL A 49 18.59 3.93 -28.16
CA VAL A 49 19.91 4.54 -28.30
C VAL A 49 20.88 3.84 -27.34
N GLU A 50 21.98 3.34 -27.86
CA GLU A 50 23.06 2.80 -27.02
C GLU A 50 23.96 3.93 -26.51
N PHE A 51 24.12 3.99 -25.19
CA PHE A 51 25.02 4.92 -24.52
C PHE A 51 26.27 4.18 -24.00
N GLU A 52 27.42 4.86 -24.00
CA GLU A 52 28.68 4.32 -23.47
C GLU A 52 28.58 3.90 -21.99
N THR A 53 27.79 4.64 -21.21
CA THR A 53 27.49 4.34 -19.81
C THR A 53 25.98 4.38 -19.64
N GLY A 54 25.35 3.22 -19.48
CA GLY A 54 23.91 3.07 -19.39
C GLY A 54 23.48 1.65 -19.70
N ARG A 55 22.18 1.45 -19.91
CA ARG A 55 21.64 0.17 -20.39
C ARG A 55 20.34 0.32 -21.17
N PRO A 56 20.03 -0.60 -22.10
CA PRO A 56 18.67 -0.77 -22.59
C PRO A 56 17.76 -1.28 -21.47
N VAL A 57 16.48 -0.93 -21.54
CA VAL A 57 15.48 -1.30 -20.51
C VAL A 57 15.13 -2.78 -20.59
N PHE A 58 14.87 -3.29 -21.79
CA PHE A 58 14.47 -4.69 -22.05
C PHE A 58 15.61 -5.55 -22.61
N ILE A 59 16.87 -5.25 -22.24
CA ILE A 59 18.02 -6.05 -22.67
C ILE A 59 17.79 -7.55 -22.41
N ASN A 60 17.99 -8.39 -23.43
CA ASN A 60 17.83 -9.85 -23.36
C ASN A 60 16.42 -10.31 -22.93
N ILE A 61 15.37 -9.51 -23.21
CA ILE A 61 13.96 -9.89 -23.04
C ILE A 61 13.28 -9.92 -24.41
N PRO A 62 12.75 -11.07 -24.88
CA PRO A 62 12.06 -11.15 -26.16
C PRO A 62 10.81 -10.27 -26.21
N ASP A 63 10.50 -9.66 -27.36
CA ASP A 63 9.34 -8.78 -27.54
C ASP A 63 8.01 -9.43 -27.14
N VAL A 64 7.86 -10.74 -27.41
CA VAL A 64 6.68 -11.50 -26.99
C VAL A 64 6.54 -11.52 -25.47
N VAL A 65 7.65 -11.64 -24.74
CA VAL A 65 7.67 -11.61 -23.27
C VAL A 65 7.33 -10.20 -22.76
N VAL A 66 7.84 -9.15 -23.41
CA VAL A 66 7.48 -7.75 -23.10
C VAL A 66 5.98 -7.51 -23.30
N ALA A 67 5.42 -7.97 -24.42
CA ALA A 67 3.99 -7.86 -24.70
C ALA A 67 3.14 -8.59 -23.66
N LEU A 68 3.52 -9.84 -23.33
CA LEU A 68 2.86 -10.62 -22.28
C LEU A 68 2.94 -9.92 -20.92
N PHE A 69 4.06 -9.28 -20.59
CA PHE A 69 4.22 -8.50 -19.37
C PHE A 69 3.26 -7.31 -19.32
N TYR A 70 3.15 -6.49 -20.37
CA TYR A 70 2.25 -5.34 -20.38
C TYR A 70 0.77 -5.75 -20.35
N VAL A 71 0.40 -6.85 -21.03
CA VAL A 71 -0.96 -7.42 -20.92
C VAL A 71 -1.23 -7.89 -19.49
N ALA A 72 -0.30 -8.67 -18.91
CA ALA A 72 -0.45 -9.19 -17.55
C ALA A 72 -0.53 -8.06 -16.52
N VAL A 73 0.38 -7.08 -16.54
CA VAL A 73 0.39 -5.99 -15.57
C VAL A 73 -0.88 -5.17 -15.63
N THR A 74 -1.39 -4.92 -16.84
CA THR A 74 -2.65 -4.23 -17.06
C THR A 74 -3.82 -5.03 -16.47
N THR A 75 -3.89 -6.33 -16.72
CA THR A 75 -4.91 -7.21 -16.13
C THR A 75 -4.85 -7.17 -14.59
N PHE A 76 -3.66 -7.30 -14.01
CA PHE A 76 -3.49 -7.33 -12.55
C PHE A 76 -3.75 -5.97 -11.89
N ILE A 77 -3.46 -4.85 -12.56
CA ILE A 77 -3.90 -3.51 -12.12
C ILE A 77 -5.43 -3.44 -12.08
N GLY A 78 -6.09 -3.90 -13.15
CA GLY A 78 -7.56 -3.97 -13.21
C GLY A 78 -8.16 -4.83 -12.08
N VAL A 79 -7.60 -6.02 -11.85
CA VAL A 79 -7.99 -6.91 -10.73
C VAL A 79 -7.79 -6.22 -9.39
N THR A 80 -6.65 -5.56 -9.18
CA THR A 80 -6.34 -4.85 -7.93
C THR A 80 -7.32 -3.73 -7.66
N SER A 81 -7.62 -2.91 -8.66
CA SER A 81 -8.62 -1.84 -8.55
C SER A 81 -10.01 -2.38 -8.31
N TYR A 82 -10.40 -3.47 -8.97
CA TYR A 82 -11.66 -4.16 -8.71
C TYR A 82 -11.75 -4.65 -7.26
N LEU A 83 -10.71 -5.31 -6.75
CA LEU A 83 -10.66 -5.79 -5.36
C LEU A 83 -10.79 -4.64 -4.36
N PHE A 84 -10.10 -3.51 -4.58
CA PHE A 84 -10.30 -2.31 -3.75
C PHE A 84 -11.71 -1.73 -3.88
N ALA A 85 -12.31 -1.74 -5.06
CA ALA A 85 -13.66 -1.23 -5.29
C ALA A 85 -14.72 -2.08 -4.56
N VAL A 86 -14.60 -3.42 -4.62
CA VAL A 86 -15.46 -4.35 -3.87
C VAL A 86 -15.29 -4.12 -2.36
N ARG A 87 -14.05 -4.01 -1.89
CA ARG A 87 -13.76 -3.65 -0.50
C ARG A 87 -14.40 -2.34 -0.10
N ALA A 88 -14.44 -1.36 -1.01
CA ALA A 88 -15.05 -0.08 -0.77
C ALA A 88 -16.56 -0.15 -0.53
N LYS A 89 -17.26 -1.11 -1.15
CA LYS A 89 -18.69 -1.34 -0.91
C LYS A 89 -18.96 -1.72 0.56
N SER A 90 -18.05 -2.45 1.21
CA SER A 90 -18.23 -2.92 2.60
C SER A 90 -18.39 -1.78 3.61
N TRP A 91 -17.63 -0.68 3.45
CA TRP A 91 -17.71 0.48 4.33
C TRP A 91 -18.63 1.58 3.82
N GLN A 92 -19.02 1.57 2.54
CA GLN A 92 -19.97 2.53 1.98
C GLN A 92 -21.41 2.38 2.46
N ARG A 93 -21.75 1.20 2.98
CA ARG A 93 -23.09 0.94 3.53
C ARG A 93 -23.35 1.61 4.88
N GLY A 94 -22.31 2.13 5.52
CA GLY A 94 -22.45 2.87 6.76
C GLY A 94 -23.18 4.19 6.54
N ALA A 95 -23.82 4.69 7.59
CA ALA A 95 -24.53 5.96 7.59
C ALA A 95 -23.66 7.13 7.08
N ALA A 96 -24.31 8.10 6.44
CA ALA A 96 -23.63 9.28 5.91
C ALA A 96 -22.95 10.08 7.03
N GLU A 97 -21.68 10.44 6.83
CA GLU A 97 -20.95 11.34 7.70
C GLU A 97 -20.12 12.29 6.84
N SER A 98 -20.29 13.60 7.01
CA SER A 98 -19.49 14.56 6.26
C SER A 98 -18.04 14.56 6.75
N ARG A 99 -17.13 14.45 5.79
CA ARG A 99 -15.69 14.69 5.96
C ARG A 99 -15.20 15.80 5.02
N SER A 100 -16.10 16.65 4.53
CA SER A 100 -15.72 17.81 3.72
C SER A 100 -15.03 18.90 4.55
N GLY A 101 -14.32 19.80 3.87
CA GLY A 101 -13.61 20.93 4.49
C GLY A 101 -12.34 20.58 5.27
N LEU A 102 -11.75 21.60 5.90
CA LEU A 102 -10.52 21.52 6.73
C LEU A 102 -9.30 20.97 5.97
N LEU A 103 -9.19 21.28 4.68
CA LEU A 103 -8.19 20.69 3.77
C LEU A 103 -6.76 20.79 4.31
N GLU A 104 -6.36 21.96 4.81
CA GLU A 104 -5.02 22.18 5.38
C GLU A 104 -4.72 21.20 6.53
N ARG A 105 -5.65 21.06 7.48
CA ARG A 105 -5.49 20.11 8.61
C ARG A 105 -5.46 18.66 8.14
N ARG A 106 -6.21 18.32 7.08
CA ARG A 106 -6.21 16.98 6.49
C ARG A 106 -4.89 16.69 5.78
N LEU A 107 -4.38 17.64 5.00
CA LEU A 107 -3.10 17.51 4.31
C LEU A 107 -1.94 17.40 5.32
N HIS A 108 -2.00 18.15 6.43
CA HIS A 108 -1.05 18.00 7.53
C HIS A 108 -1.09 16.58 8.12
N ARG A 109 -2.28 16.02 8.38
CA ARG A 109 -2.40 14.62 8.86
C ARG A 109 -1.95 13.60 7.83
N LEU A 110 -2.21 13.84 6.54
CA LEU A 110 -1.70 13.00 5.46
C LEU A 110 -0.17 12.98 5.47
N ARG A 111 0.45 14.16 5.54
CA ARG A 111 1.91 14.32 5.65
C ARG A 111 2.47 13.58 6.86
N GLU A 112 1.84 13.67 8.03
CA GLU A 112 2.27 12.90 9.22
C GLU A 112 2.26 11.38 8.98
N GLY A 113 1.32 10.88 8.17
CA GLY A 113 1.27 9.47 7.76
C GLY A 113 2.38 9.11 6.77
N LEU A 114 2.52 9.88 5.69
CA LEU A 114 3.54 9.68 4.65
C LEU A 114 4.98 9.84 5.17
N THR A 115 5.17 10.60 6.26
CA THR A 115 6.47 10.80 6.91
C THR A 115 6.73 9.82 8.06
N MET A 116 5.85 8.85 8.28
CA MET A 116 5.92 7.87 9.39
C MET A 116 6.02 8.51 10.80
N ARG A 117 5.70 9.80 10.95
CA ARG A 117 5.92 10.58 12.18
C ARG A 117 5.19 9.98 13.39
N THR A 118 3.97 9.47 13.18
CA THR A 118 3.19 8.84 14.26
C THR A 118 3.73 7.47 14.65
N LEU A 119 4.33 6.74 13.71
CA LEU A 119 4.86 5.40 13.92
C LEU A 119 6.21 5.43 14.66
N LEU A 120 7.03 6.45 14.39
CA LEU A 120 8.31 6.70 15.06
C LEU A 120 8.21 6.92 16.58
N ARG A 121 6.99 7.08 17.13
CA ARG A 121 6.77 7.04 18.59
C ARG A 121 7.15 5.71 19.22
N ASP A 122 7.04 4.60 18.48
CA ASP A 122 7.68 3.32 18.83
C ASP A 122 8.95 3.21 17.97
N ARG A 123 10.11 3.54 18.54
CA ARG A 123 11.37 3.67 17.78
C ARG A 123 11.70 2.42 16.96
N GLN A 124 11.52 1.23 17.54
CA GLN A 124 11.80 -0.03 16.84
C GLN A 124 10.80 -0.28 15.71
N ALA A 125 9.50 -0.10 15.96
CA ALA A 125 8.50 -0.27 14.91
C ALA A 125 8.62 0.75 13.79
N GLY A 126 8.84 2.01 14.18
CA GLY A 126 8.95 3.16 13.29
C GLY A 126 10.14 3.03 12.37
N LEU A 127 11.35 2.82 12.91
CA LEU A 127 12.56 2.72 12.08
C LEU A 127 12.46 1.53 11.10
N MET A 128 12.06 0.36 11.58
CA MET A 128 11.85 -0.83 10.76
C MET A 128 10.87 -0.58 9.59
N HIS A 129 9.71 0.02 9.85
CA HIS A 129 8.76 0.34 8.77
C HIS A 129 9.24 1.50 7.89
N SER A 130 9.99 2.46 8.41
CA SER A 130 10.61 3.52 7.60
C SER A 130 11.60 2.94 6.60
N MET A 131 12.42 1.96 7.01
CA MET A 131 13.30 1.22 6.11
C MET A 131 12.52 0.51 5.00
N ILE A 132 11.44 -0.20 5.35
CA ILE A 132 10.58 -0.89 4.37
C ILE A 132 9.91 0.13 3.44
N TYR A 133 9.30 1.18 3.98
CA TYR A 133 8.50 2.14 3.22
C TYR A 133 9.36 3.00 2.29
N TYR A 134 10.43 3.61 2.79
CA TYR A 134 11.31 4.43 1.96
C TYR A 134 12.18 3.58 1.04
N GLY A 135 12.61 2.39 1.50
CA GLY A 135 13.23 1.37 0.65
C GLY A 135 12.37 1.05 -0.57
N PHE A 136 11.13 0.61 -0.33
CA PHE A 136 10.18 0.30 -1.39
C PHE A 136 9.86 1.53 -2.26
N LEU A 137 9.64 2.70 -1.67
CA LEU A 137 9.28 3.91 -2.42
C LEU A 137 10.40 4.33 -3.37
N VAL A 138 11.66 4.32 -2.92
CA VAL A 138 12.81 4.68 -3.77
C VAL A 138 13.01 3.65 -4.87
N LEU A 139 12.90 2.35 -4.57
CA LEU A 139 12.99 1.30 -5.59
C LEU A 139 11.88 1.42 -6.63
N PHE A 140 10.64 1.65 -6.19
CA PHE A 140 9.49 1.87 -7.07
C PHE A 140 9.68 3.13 -7.93
N LEU A 141 10.17 4.24 -7.33
CA LEU A 141 10.52 5.44 -8.08
C LEU A 141 11.64 5.17 -9.09
N GLY A 142 12.61 4.31 -8.76
CA GLY A 142 13.62 3.82 -9.70
C GLY A 142 13.00 3.17 -10.94
N THR A 143 12.08 2.24 -10.74
CA THR A 143 11.32 1.60 -11.84
C THR A 143 10.52 2.63 -12.64
N VAL A 144 9.86 3.59 -11.99
CA VAL A 144 9.12 4.67 -12.67
C VAL A 144 10.07 5.56 -13.47
N THR A 145 11.24 5.91 -12.93
CA THR A 145 12.26 6.70 -13.62
C THR A 145 12.80 5.96 -14.85
N LEU A 146 13.03 4.64 -14.73
CA LEU A 146 13.42 3.79 -15.85
C LEU A 146 12.35 3.75 -16.95
N GLU A 147 11.07 3.62 -16.57
CA GLU A 147 9.96 3.66 -17.53
C GLU A 147 9.84 5.03 -18.20
N ILE A 148 9.99 6.12 -17.45
CA ILE A 148 9.97 7.47 -18.03
C ILE A 148 11.10 7.63 -19.05
N ASP A 149 12.31 7.18 -18.74
CA ASP A 149 13.43 7.20 -19.69
C ASP A 149 13.14 6.32 -20.93
N HIS A 150 12.52 5.15 -20.74
CA HIS A 150 12.11 4.26 -21.84
C HIS A 150 11.17 4.98 -22.83
N LEU A 151 10.17 5.70 -22.31
CA LEU A 151 9.16 6.42 -23.10
C LEU A 151 9.69 7.65 -23.86
N LEU A 152 10.84 8.18 -23.47
CA LEU A 152 11.41 9.39 -24.08
C LEU A 152 12.09 9.09 -25.43
N PRO A 153 11.99 10.01 -26.40
CA PRO A 153 12.77 9.92 -27.64
C PRO A 153 14.26 10.01 -27.32
N GLY A 154 15.10 9.44 -28.20
CA GLY A 154 16.53 9.25 -27.95
C GLY A 154 17.30 10.49 -27.48
N ASN A 155 16.95 11.68 -27.98
CA ASN A 155 17.59 12.95 -27.60
C ASN A 155 17.18 13.49 -26.22
N LEU A 156 16.14 12.93 -25.59
CA LEU A 156 15.63 13.32 -24.27
C LEU A 156 15.91 12.26 -23.19
N LYS A 157 16.44 11.10 -23.56
CA LYS A 157 16.88 10.08 -22.58
C LYS A 157 17.96 10.68 -21.69
N PHE A 158 17.91 10.33 -20.41
CA PHE A 158 18.71 10.95 -19.35
C PHE A 158 19.39 9.93 -18.43
N LEU A 159 19.00 8.64 -18.47
CA LEU A 159 19.64 7.57 -17.69
C LEU A 159 20.93 7.07 -18.33
N HIS A 160 21.88 7.97 -18.55
CA HIS A 160 23.22 7.65 -19.03
C HIS A 160 24.31 8.45 -18.29
N GLY A 161 25.57 8.05 -18.47
CA GLY A 161 26.72 8.71 -17.85
C GLY A 161 26.59 8.82 -16.32
N PRO A 162 26.97 9.96 -15.70
CA PRO A 162 26.91 10.14 -14.25
C PRO A 162 25.53 9.96 -13.62
N VAL A 163 24.46 10.25 -14.36
CA VAL A 163 23.08 10.09 -13.87
C VAL A 163 22.77 8.61 -13.65
N TYR A 164 23.16 7.77 -14.60
CA TYR A 164 23.02 6.32 -14.49
C TYR A 164 23.83 5.74 -13.31
N LEU A 165 25.05 6.23 -13.09
CA LEU A 165 25.90 5.78 -11.98
C LEU A 165 25.26 6.08 -10.62
N GLY A 166 24.76 7.32 -10.45
CA GLY A 166 24.03 7.71 -9.24
C GLY A 166 22.74 6.92 -9.07
N TYR A 167 21.99 6.71 -10.16
CA TYR A 167 20.78 5.89 -10.18
C TYR A 167 21.05 4.46 -9.69
N SER A 168 22.04 3.77 -10.27
CA SER A 168 22.40 2.40 -9.89
C SER A 168 22.82 2.31 -8.42
N MET A 169 23.72 3.19 -7.96
CA MET A 169 24.15 3.22 -6.56
C MET A 169 23.00 3.47 -5.58
N VAL A 170 22.06 4.36 -5.92
CA VAL A 170 20.91 4.65 -5.06
C VAL A 170 19.99 3.44 -4.97
N LEU A 171 19.75 2.72 -6.07
CA LEU A 171 18.90 1.53 -6.05
C LEU A 171 19.53 0.40 -5.23
N ASP A 172 20.83 0.15 -5.35
CA ASP A 172 21.55 -0.82 -4.52
C ASP A 172 21.44 -0.50 -3.03
N LEU A 173 21.68 0.76 -2.67
CA LEU A 173 21.58 1.21 -1.28
C LEU A 173 20.17 0.99 -0.73
N PHE A 174 19.15 1.40 -1.46
CA PHE A 174 17.77 1.29 -0.99
C PHE A 174 17.23 -0.14 -1.07
N ALA A 175 17.80 -1.02 -1.91
CA ALA A 175 17.56 -2.45 -1.87
C ALA A 175 18.04 -3.06 -0.55
N LEU A 176 19.25 -2.71 -0.09
CA LEU A 176 19.74 -3.14 1.22
C LEU A 176 18.91 -2.58 2.38
N VAL A 177 18.52 -1.30 2.31
CA VAL A 177 17.64 -0.70 3.33
C VAL A 177 16.30 -1.42 3.38
N PHE A 178 15.69 -1.69 2.22
CA PHE A 178 14.42 -2.39 2.11
C PHE A 178 14.50 -3.82 2.67
N LEU A 179 15.47 -4.61 2.21
CA LEU A 179 15.68 -6.00 2.64
C LEU A 179 16.07 -6.09 4.12
N GLY A 180 16.89 -5.15 4.62
CA GLY A 180 17.21 -5.04 6.04
C GLY A 180 15.98 -4.74 6.89
N GLY A 181 15.10 -3.86 6.41
CA GLY A 181 13.81 -3.57 7.06
C GLY A 181 12.89 -4.80 7.10
N LEU A 182 12.80 -5.55 5.99
CA LEU A 182 12.04 -6.80 5.93
C LEU A 182 12.61 -7.89 6.83
N ALA A 183 13.93 -8.07 6.83
CA ALA A 183 14.61 -9.02 7.71
C ALA A 183 14.35 -8.67 9.18
N TRP A 184 14.41 -7.39 9.55
CA TRP A 184 14.07 -6.95 10.89
C TRP A 184 12.58 -7.19 11.22
N ALA A 185 11.66 -6.96 10.27
CA ALA A 185 10.25 -7.28 10.45
C ALA A 185 9.99 -8.78 10.66
N ALA A 186 10.66 -9.63 9.87
CA ALA A 186 10.60 -11.09 10.02
C ALA A 186 11.17 -11.53 11.38
N PHE A 187 12.35 -11.02 11.76
CA PHE A 187 12.98 -11.31 13.04
C PHE A 187 12.09 -10.91 14.22
N ARG A 188 11.53 -9.69 14.20
CA ARG A 188 10.63 -9.21 15.26
C ARG A 188 9.36 -10.05 15.36
N ARG A 189 8.83 -10.52 14.23
CA ARG A 189 7.59 -11.28 14.17
C ARG A 189 7.77 -12.74 14.57
N TYR A 190 8.84 -13.40 14.11
CA TYR A 190 9.02 -14.85 14.29
C TYR A 190 10.05 -15.23 15.33
N VAL A 191 10.91 -14.32 15.78
CA VAL A 191 11.90 -14.57 16.84
C VAL A 191 11.53 -13.82 18.11
N GLN A 192 11.47 -12.48 18.08
CA GLN A 192 11.17 -11.69 19.31
C GLN A 192 9.73 -11.87 19.81
N ARG A 193 8.76 -12.10 18.91
CA ARG A 193 7.35 -12.45 19.20
C ARG A 193 6.74 -11.66 20.39
N PRO A 194 6.76 -10.31 20.40
CA PRO A 194 6.15 -9.54 21.48
C PRO A 194 4.66 -9.90 21.60
N LEU A 195 4.13 -10.00 22.83
CA LEU A 195 2.81 -10.57 23.11
C LEU A 195 1.69 -9.99 22.22
N ARG A 196 1.67 -8.66 22.05
CA ARG A 196 0.69 -7.96 21.21
C ARG A 196 0.74 -8.36 19.73
N LEU A 197 1.88 -8.82 19.22
CA LEU A 197 2.01 -9.32 17.83
C LEU A 197 1.78 -10.84 17.77
N ARG A 198 2.28 -11.59 18.75
CA ARG A 198 2.18 -13.05 18.80
C ARG A 198 0.73 -13.53 18.69
N THR A 199 -0.20 -12.88 19.37
CA THR A 199 -1.61 -13.27 19.37
C THR A 199 -2.35 -13.05 18.05
N LYS A 200 -1.74 -12.33 17.10
CA LYS A 200 -2.35 -11.98 15.79
C LYS A 200 -1.44 -12.26 14.60
N THR A 201 -0.37 -13.04 14.81
CA THR A 201 0.49 -13.50 13.72
C THR A 201 -0.20 -14.64 12.99
N LYS A 202 -0.32 -14.52 11.66
CA LYS A 202 -1.03 -15.48 10.79
C LYS A 202 -0.13 -15.87 9.60
N PRO A 203 -0.44 -16.96 8.87
CA PRO A 203 0.31 -17.35 7.67
C PRO A 203 0.39 -16.24 6.62
N GLU A 204 -0.66 -15.41 6.49
CA GLU A 204 -0.66 -14.23 5.61
C GLU A 204 0.50 -13.25 5.88
N ASP A 205 0.93 -13.08 7.13
CA ASP A 205 2.06 -12.20 7.45
C ASP A 205 3.36 -12.73 6.83
N GLY A 206 3.49 -14.06 6.73
CA GLY A 206 4.62 -14.73 6.10
C GLY A 206 4.58 -14.58 4.59
N TRP A 207 3.40 -14.75 3.98
CA TRP A 207 3.22 -14.51 2.54
C TRP A 207 3.50 -13.07 2.15
N ILE A 208 3.07 -12.08 2.94
CA ILE A 208 3.41 -10.67 2.71
C ILE A 208 4.92 -10.46 2.74
N LEU A 209 5.60 -10.95 3.78
CA LEU A 209 7.05 -10.79 3.91
C LEU A 209 7.80 -11.51 2.79
N LEU A 210 7.35 -12.70 2.40
CA LEU A 210 7.92 -13.46 1.28
C LEU A 210 7.75 -12.73 -0.04
N THR A 211 6.54 -12.26 -0.38
CA THR A 211 6.29 -11.52 -1.64
C THR A 211 7.16 -10.27 -1.73
N LEU A 212 7.24 -9.49 -0.65
CA LEU A 212 8.09 -8.30 -0.60
C LEU A 212 9.58 -8.65 -0.70
N ALA A 213 10.03 -9.70 -0.01
CA ALA A 213 11.41 -10.15 -0.10
C ALA A 213 11.76 -10.69 -1.49
N LEU A 214 10.86 -11.43 -2.14
CA LEU A 214 11.03 -11.91 -3.50
C LEU A 214 11.24 -10.75 -4.46
N ILE A 215 10.43 -9.68 -4.39
CA ILE A 215 10.61 -8.48 -5.23
C ILE A 215 11.99 -7.87 -5.01
N GLY A 216 12.41 -7.65 -3.76
CA GLY A 216 13.71 -7.03 -3.46
C GLY A 216 14.91 -7.91 -3.86
N ILE A 217 14.86 -9.21 -3.55
CA ILE A 217 15.95 -10.15 -3.86
C ILE A 217 16.07 -10.35 -5.37
N THR A 218 14.96 -10.61 -6.05
CA THR A 218 14.99 -10.84 -7.51
C THR A 218 15.43 -9.59 -8.26
N GLY A 219 15.14 -8.38 -7.77
CA GLY A 219 15.67 -7.14 -8.35
C GLY A 219 17.21 -7.11 -8.38
N LEU A 220 17.85 -7.41 -7.25
CA LEU A 220 19.32 -7.51 -7.15
C LEU A 220 19.89 -8.65 -8.01
N VAL A 221 19.19 -9.79 -8.05
CA VAL A 221 19.63 -10.96 -8.84
C VAL A 221 19.53 -10.69 -10.34
N ILE A 222 18.48 -10.00 -10.80
CA ILE A 222 18.35 -9.57 -12.21
C ILE A 222 19.49 -8.63 -12.57
N GLU A 223 19.78 -7.65 -11.73
CA GLU A 223 20.89 -6.73 -11.95
C GLU A 223 22.23 -7.47 -12.04
N ALA A 224 22.52 -8.36 -11.09
CA ALA A 224 23.71 -9.19 -11.10
C ALA A 224 23.83 -10.05 -12.37
N ALA A 225 22.72 -10.69 -12.79
CA ALA A 225 22.68 -11.49 -14.00
C ALA A 225 22.89 -10.63 -15.26
N ARG A 226 22.32 -9.43 -15.31
CA ARG A 226 22.52 -8.45 -16.39
C ARG A 226 23.99 -8.01 -16.46
N ILE A 227 24.59 -7.63 -15.33
CA ILE A 227 26.00 -7.19 -15.26
C ILE A 227 26.93 -8.31 -15.76
N SER A 228 26.65 -9.57 -15.37
CA SER A 228 27.39 -10.71 -15.92
C SER A 228 27.17 -10.88 -17.42
N LEU A 229 25.95 -10.70 -17.92
CA LEU A 229 25.61 -10.87 -19.33
C LEU A 229 26.35 -9.87 -20.22
N VAL A 230 26.53 -8.63 -19.76
CA VAL A 230 27.21 -7.56 -20.53
C VAL A 230 28.72 -7.53 -20.33
N GLY A 231 29.31 -8.56 -19.70
CA GLY A 231 30.76 -8.68 -19.54
C GLY A 231 31.36 -7.81 -18.42
N ARG A 232 30.56 -7.39 -17.42
CA ARG A 232 30.99 -6.65 -16.22
C ARG A 232 31.83 -5.38 -16.53
N PRO A 233 31.32 -4.44 -17.34
CA PRO A 233 32.06 -3.21 -17.63
C PRO A 233 32.33 -2.40 -16.36
N ASP A 234 33.43 -1.65 -16.34
CA ASP A 234 33.94 -1.01 -15.12
C ASP A 234 32.96 -0.02 -14.46
N PHE A 235 32.10 0.61 -15.25
CA PHE A 235 31.11 1.56 -14.74
C PHE A 235 30.02 0.88 -13.89
N GLU A 236 29.77 -0.42 -14.05
CA GLU A 236 28.79 -1.18 -13.26
C GLU A 236 29.25 -1.38 -11.80
N ARG A 237 30.49 -1.05 -11.45
CA ARG A 237 30.97 -1.06 -10.05
C ARG A 237 30.20 -0.11 -9.13
N TRP A 238 29.45 0.85 -9.69
CA TRP A 238 28.52 1.71 -8.94
C TRP A 238 27.30 0.95 -8.41
N SER A 239 26.93 -0.17 -9.05
CA SER A 239 26.09 -1.21 -8.46
C SER A 239 26.94 -2.00 -7.45
N PHE A 240 27.22 -1.40 -6.29
CA PHE A 240 28.16 -1.95 -5.32
C PHE A 240 27.68 -3.26 -4.66
N VAL A 241 26.41 -3.62 -4.81
CA VAL A 241 25.80 -4.90 -4.42
C VAL A 241 25.66 -5.80 -5.64
N GLY A 242 25.09 -5.30 -6.74
CA GLY A 242 24.87 -6.10 -7.95
C GLY A 242 26.17 -6.55 -8.62
N PHE A 243 27.22 -5.72 -8.64
CA PHE A 243 28.50 -6.05 -9.27
C PHE A 243 29.22 -7.21 -8.56
N PRO A 244 29.42 -7.23 -7.23
CA PRO A 244 29.93 -8.42 -6.55
C PRO A 244 29.06 -9.66 -6.75
N LEU A 245 27.73 -9.50 -6.70
CA LEU A 245 26.81 -10.62 -6.93
C LEU A 245 26.87 -11.18 -8.35
N SER A 246 27.24 -10.34 -9.34
CA SER A 246 27.44 -10.80 -10.73
C SER A 246 28.56 -11.84 -10.84
N GLY A 247 29.53 -11.86 -9.92
CA GLY A 247 30.59 -12.87 -9.86
C GLY A 247 30.07 -14.27 -9.50
N LEU A 248 28.87 -14.36 -8.91
CA LEU A 248 28.18 -15.62 -8.61
C LEU A 248 27.39 -16.16 -9.80
N VAL A 249 27.24 -15.37 -10.87
CA VAL A 249 26.53 -15.76 -12.10
C VAL A 249 27.58 -16.02 -13.19
N PRO A 250 27.78 -17.27 -13.62
CA PRO A 250 28.62 -17.57 -14.76
C PRO A 250 28.06 -16.98 -16.06
N GLU A 251 28.93 -16.43 -16.89
CA GLU A 251 28.55 -15.82 -18.19
C GLU A 251 27.83 -16.81 -19.10
N SER A 252 28.21 -18.09 -19.05
CA SER A 252 27.61 -19.17 -19.84
C SER A 252 26.13 -19.39 -19.56
N ILE A 253 25.63 -18.98 -18.39
CA ILE A 253 24.21 -19.10 -18.02
C ILE A 253 23.51 -17.75 -17.87
N ALA A 254 24.25 -16.64 -17.96
CA ALA A 254 23.77 -15.30 -17.60
C ALA A 254 22.54 -14.89 -18.41
N SER A 255 22.49 -15.18 -19.71
CA SER A 255 21.33 -14.85 -20.56
C SER A 255 20.05 -15.55 -20.09
N GLY A 256 20.08 -16.89 -19.94
CA GLY A 256 18.92 -17.66 -19.50
C GLY A 256 18.52 -17.37 -18.05
N PHE A 257 19.50 -17.17 -17.17
CA PHE A 257 19.27 -16.82 -15.78
C PHE A 257 18.66 -15.42 -15.62
N HIS A 258 19.16 -14.43 -16.37
CA HIS A 258 18.59 -13.08 -16.42
C HIS A 258 17.12 -13.11 -16.84
N LEU A 259 16.80 -13.78 -17.96
CA LEU A 259 15.42 -13.89 -18.44
C LEU A 259 14.51 -14.57 -17.42
N THR A 260 14.97 -15.68 -16.83
CA THR A 260 14.19 -16.42 -15.82
C THR A 260 13.91 -15.56 -14.60
N MET A 261 14.94 -14.89 -14.07
CA MET A 261 14.79 -14.03 -12.89
C MET A 261 13.93 -12.80 -13.18
N TRP A 262 14.01 -12.26 -14.40
CA TRP A 262 13.13 -11.19 -14.86
C TRP A 262 11.65 -11.61 -14.82
N ILE A 263 11.32 -12.80 -15.35
CA ILE A 263 9.96 -13.36 -15.29
C ILE A 263 9.51 -13.59 -13.84
N VAL A 264 10.39 -14.14 -12.99
CA VAL A 264 10.09 -14.38 -11.57
C VAL A 264 9.82 -13.06 -10.83
N HIS A 265 10.59 -12.01 -11.10
CA HIS A 265 10.36 -10.69 -10.52
C HIS A 265 9.04 -10.07 -10.99
N ALA A 266 8.74 -10.14 -12.29
CA ALA A 266 7.47 -9.69 -12.83
C ALA A 266 6.29 -10.44 -12.19
N ALA A 267 6.39 -11.76 -12.03
CA ALA A 267 5.39 -12.57 -11.34
C ALA A 267 5.26 -12.20 -9.85
N ALA A 268 6.37 -11.93 -9.16
CA ALA A 268 6.35 -11.47 -7.77
C ALA A 268 5.64 -10.11 -7.63
N PHE A 269 5.83 -9.20 -8.59
CA PHE A 269 5.08 -7.94 -8.66
C PHE A 269 3.58 -8.16 -8.88
N MET A 270 3.18 -9.06 -9.78
CA MET A 270 1.75 -9.41 -9.96
C MET A 270 1.14 -10.02 -8.69
N ALA A 271 1.90 -10.86 -7.98
CA ALA A 271 1.48 -11.38 -6.69
C ALA A 271 1.31 -10.24 -5.66
N PHE A 272 2.21 -9.26 -5.63
CA PHE A 272 2.08 -8.07 -4.78
C PHE A 272 0.80 -7.28 -5.08
N LEU A 273 0.46 -7.09 -6.35
CA LEU A 273 -0.76 -6.40 -6.77
C LEU A 273 -2.03 -7.06 -6.16
N VAL A 274 -2.09 -8.39 -6.10
CA VAL A 274 -3.21 -9.12 -5.46
C VAL A 274 -3.12 -9.13 -3.93
N VAL A 275 -1.92 -9.34 -3.37
CA VAL A 275 -1.67 -9.36 -1.92
C VAL A 275 -2.01 -8.01 -1.28
N LEU A 276 -1.78 -6.90 -2.00
CA LEU A 276 -2.00 -5.55 -1.52
C LEU A 276 -3.45 -5.32 -1.02
N PRO A 277 -4.53 -5.50 -1.81
CA PRO A 277 -5.91 -5.29 -1.35
C PRO A 277 -6.47 -6.44 -0.48
N THR A 278 -5.92 -7.65 -0.59
CA THR A 278 -6.50 -8.85 0.05
C THR A 278 -5.94 -9.18 1.42
N THR A 279 -4.79 -8.62 1.79
CA THR A 279 -4.12 -8.91 3.07
C THR A 279 -4.01 -7.67 3.95
N LYS A 280 -3.37 -7.81 5.12
CA LYS A 280 -2.97 -6.67 5.99
C LYS A 280 -2.17 -5.59 5.25
N LEU A 281 -1.55 -5.86 4.11
CA LEU A 281 -0.69 -4.92 3.37
C LEU A 281 -1.44 -3.68 2.86
N ARG A 282 -2.76 -3.76 2.65
CA ARG A 282 -3.62 -2.63 2.23
C ARG A 282 -3.51 -1.40 3.11
N HIS A 283 -3.04 -1.56 4.36
CA HIS A 283 -2.78 -0.46 5.27
C HIS A 283 -1.80 0.58 4.70
N MET A 284 -0.96 0.19 3.74
CA MET A 284 -0.12 1.11 2.96
C MET A 284 -0.94 2.25 2.32
N LEU A 285 -2.16 1.96 1.87
CA LEU A 285 -3.09 2.94 1.31
C LEU A 285 -4.12 3.41 2.35
N THR A 286 -4.73 2.48 3.08
CA THR A 286 -5.86 2.82 3.98
C THR A 286 -5.41 3.63 5.21
N SER A 287 -4.20 3.42 5.74
CA SER A 287 -3.71 4.17 6.92
C SER A 287 -3.49 5.66 6.65
N PRO A 288 -2.71 6.10 5.64
CA PRO A 288 -2.53 7.52 5.36
C PRO A 288 -3.85 8.19 4.96
N ALA A 289 -4.69 7.51 4.17
CA ALA A 289 -6.04 7.99 3.85
C ALA A 289 -6.89 8.16 5.12
N ASN A 290 -6.81 7.22 6.06
CA ASN A 290 -7.53 7.30 7.32
C ASN A 290 -7.06 8.45 8.21
N MET A 291 -5.75 8.72 8.24
CA MET A 291 -5.19 9.85 8.96
C MET A 291 -5.68 11.19 8.38
N ALA A 292 -5.70 11.35 7.06
CA ALA A 292 -6.30 12.51 6.42
C ALA A 292 -7.80 12.67 6.78
N LEU A 293 -8.52 11.55 6.81
CA LEU A 293 -9.96 11.53 7.10
C LEU A 293 -10.31 11.59 8.60
N SER A 294 -9.32 11.46 9.50
CA SER A 294 -9.55 11.47 10.96
C SER A 294 -9.87 12.86 11.51
N VAL A 295 -9.61 13.92 10.72
CA VAL A 295 -9.92 15.31 11.12
C VAL A 295 -11.44 15.49 11.21
N ARG A 296 -11.88 15.95 12.38
CA ARG A 296 -13.28 16.27 12.71
C ARG A 296 -13.42 17.76 13.01
N ALA A 297 -14.59 18.31 12.74
CA ALA A 297 -14.94 19.68 13.16
C ALA A 297 -15.11 19.76 14.69
N ARG A 298 -15.72 18.73 15.30
CA ARG A 298 -15.86 18.64 16.75
C ARG A 298 -14.51 18.43 17.46
N PRO A 299 -14.36 18.93 18.70
CA PRO A 299 -13.20 18.67 19.53
C PRO A 299 -12.94 17.17 19.74
N LYS A 300 -11.67 16.82 20.00
CA LYS A 300 -11.32 15.45 20.39
C LYS A 300 -12.00 15.12 21.72
N GLY A 301 -12.57 13.93 21.84
CA GLY A 301 -13.31 13.49 23.03
C GLY A 301 -14.79 13.87 23.04
N ALA A 302 -15.24 14.77 22.16
CA ALA A 302 -16.67 15.08 22.04
C ALA A 302 -17.44 13.84 21.51
N MET A 303 -18.29 13.26 22.35
CA MET A 303 -19.20 12.17 21.97
C MET A 303 -20.40 12.72 21.21
N ARG A 304 -21.09 11.86 20.44
CA ARG A 304 -22.42 12.22 19.95
C ARG A 304 -23.38 12.04 21.13
N GLU A 305 -24.44 12.84 21.14
CA GLU A 305 -25.52 12.65 22.09
C GLU A 305 -26.06 11.22 21.97
N MET A 306 -26.22 10.56 23.12
CA MET A 306 -26.83 9.25 23.21
C MET A 306 -28.35 9.46 23.32
N PRO A 307 -29.18 8.61 22.67
CA PRO A 307 -30.62 8.65 22.85
C PRO A 307 -31.01 8.59 24.34
N ASN A 308 -32.12 9.23 24.71
CA ASN A 308 -32.62 9.18 26.08
C ASN A 308 -33.00 7.73 26.44
N LEU A 309 -32.25 7.12 27.36
CA LEU A 309 -32.46 5.73 27.75
C LEU A 309 -33.79 5.51 28.48
N LEU A 310 -34.34 6.55 29.10
CA LEU A 310 -35.65 6.48 29.77
C LEU A 310 -36.82 6.41 28.77
N GLU A 311 -36.58 6.82 27.54
CA GLU A 311 -37.54 6.78 26.43
C GLU A 311 -37.25 5.61 25.48
N ALA A 312 -36.18 4.86 25.70
CA ALA A 312 -35.84 3.71 24.87
C ALA A 312 -36.86 2.58 25.11
N THR A 313 -37.59 2.23 24.06
CA THR A 313 -38.58 1.12 24.08
C THR A 313 -37.91 -0.24 24.27
N ASP A 314 -36.63 -0.36 23.90
CA ASP A 314 -35.82 -1.55 24.09
C ASP A 314 -34.36 -1.18 24.38
N VAL A 315 -33.95 -1.38 25.64
CA VAL A 315 -32.60 -1.07 26.12
C VAL A 315 -31.53 -1.94 25.44
N GLU A 316 -31.89 -3.15 24.97
CA GLU A 316 -30.98 -4.08 24.32
C GLU A 316 -30.61 -3.67 22.89
N THR A 317 -31.36 -2.73 22.30
CA THR A 317 -31.08 -2.17 20.95
C THR A 317 -30.35 -0.83 21.00
N VAL A 318 -30.04 -0.31 22.19
CA VAL A 318 -29.32 0.94 22.34
C VAL A 318 -27.90 0.82 21.79
N GLY A 319 -27.60 1.61 20.75
CA GLY A 319 -26.28 1.65 20.13
C GLY A 319 -26.33 1.20 18.68
N ALA A 320 -25.36 0.37 18.28
CA ALA A 320 -25.29 -0.19 16.94
C ALA A 320 -25.26 -1.73 17.02
N SER A 321 -26.32 -2.34 16.50
CA SER A 321 -26.56 -3.78 16.37
C SER A 321 -26.06 -4.34 15.04
N VAL A 322 -26.05 -3.52 13.97
CA VAL A 322 -25.60 -3.92 12.63
C VAL A 322 -24.58 -2.93 12.05
N PRO A 323 -23.68 -3.37 11.14
CA PRO A 323 -22.66 -2.49 10.56
C PRO A 323 -23.21 -1.24 9.87
N ALA A 324 -24.41 -1.29 9.29
CA ALA A 324 -25.02 -0.16 8.58
C ALA A 324 -25.37 1.03 9.52
N GLU A 325 -25.52 0.79 10.83
CA GLU A 325 -25.78 1.82 11.83
C GLU A 325 -24.52 2.62 12.21
N PHE A 326 -23.33 2.09 11.90
CA PHE A 326 -22.10 2.86 11.98
C PHE A 326 -21.98 3.79 10.79
N THR A 327 -21.25 4.90 10.94
CA THR A 327 -20.94 5.76 9.79
C THR A 327 -19.98 5.07 8.82
N TRP A 328 -20.02 5.46 7.55
CA TRP A 328 -19.08 4.92 6.55
C TRP A 328 -17.62 5.07 7.01
N LYS A 329 -17.32 6.15 7.73
CA LYS A 329 -15.98 6.45 8.21
C LYS A 329 -15.56 5.55 9.37
N SER A 330 -16.49 5.21 10.26
CA SER A 330 -16.25 4.23 11.33
C SER A 330 -15.98 2.85 10.76
N LEU A 331 -16.70 2.45 9.71
CA LEU A 331 -16.40 1.21 9.00
C LEU A 331 -15.03 1.28 8.30
N PHE A 332 -14.70 2.41 7.65
CA PHE A 332 -13.38 2.62 7.05
C PHE A 332 -12.22 2.63 8.07
N ASP A 333 -12.46 3.05 9.32
CA ASP A 333 -11.45 2.95 10.40
C ASP A 333 -11.04 1.49 10.65
N THR A 334 -11.95 0.53 10.48
CA THR A 334 -11.63 -0.90 10.64
C THR A 334 -10.71 -1.42 9.53
N GLU A 335 -10.85 -0.88 8.32
CA GLU A 335 -9.99 -1.18 7.15
C GLU A 335 -8.59 -0.58 7.27
N ALA A 336 -8.44 0.49 8.07
CA ALA A 336 -7.16 1.14 8.36
C ALA A 336 -6.42 0.52 9.55
N CYS A 337 -7.03 -0.43 10.26
CA CYS A 337 -6.39 -1.08 11.40
C CYS A 337 -5.19 -1.92 10.94
N THR A 338 -4.01 -1.63 11.48
CA THR A 338 -2.77 -2.36 11.19
C THR A 338 -2.54 -3.56 12.11
N VAL A 339 -3.49 -3.87 12.99
CA VAL A 339 -3.39 -4.98 13.97
C VAL A 339 -2.19 -4.84 14.94
N CYS A 340 -1.57 -3.64 15.03
CA CYS A 340 -0.32 -3.42 15.76
C CYS A 340 -0.39 -3.61 17.29
N GLY A 341 -1.60 -3.58 17.87
CA GLY A 341 -1.81 -3.80 19.31
C GLY A 341 -1.33 -2.68 20.23
N ARG A 342 -1.02 -1.49 19.69
CA ARG A 342 -0.67 -0.32 20.53
C ARG A 342 -1.82 0.12 21.43
N CYS A 343 -3.06 0.08 20.92
CA CYS A 343 -4.26 0.40 21.69
C CYS A 343 -4.47 -0.60 22.84
N THR A 344 -4.26 -1.90 22.59
CA THR A 344 -4.30 -2.95 23.62
C THR A 344 -3.25 -2.72 24.71
N SER A 345 -2.01 -2.40 24.32
CA SER A 345 -0.90 -2.24 25.28
C SER A 345 -1.04 -1.05 26.22
N VAL A 346 -1.88 -0.06 25.90
CA VAL A 346 -2.09 1.14 26.71
C VAL A 346 -3.50 1.20 27.33
N CYS A 347 -4.31 0.15 27.17
CA CYS A 347 -5.68 0.13 27.68
C CYS A 347 -5.69 -0.24 29.17
N PRO A 348 -6.15 0.65 30.08
CA PRO A 348 -6.15 0.38 31.52
C PRO A 348 -6.98 -0.85 31.93
N ALA A 349 -8.10 -1.08 31.24
CA ALA A 349 -8.96 -2.23 31.48
C ALA A 349 -8.25 -3.54 31.09
N ASN A 350 -7.67 -3.60 29.89
CA ASN A 350 -6.93 -4.77 29.43
C ASN A 350 -5.71 -5.07 30.33
N THR A 351 -4.98 -4.04 30.75
CA THR A 351 -3.78 -4.20 31.60
C THR A 351 -4.12 -4.69 33.01
N THR A 352 -5.36 -4.49 33.48
CA THR A 352 -5.85 -5.01 34.77
C THR A 352 -6.51 -6.38 34.64
N GLY A 353 -6.40 -7.04 33.48
CA GLY A 353 -6.96 -8.37 33.25
C GLY A 353 -8.46 -8.39 32.93
N LYS A 354 -9.10 -7.22 32.76
CA LYS A 354 -10.50 -7.14 32.32
C LYS A 354 -10.62 -7.55 30.85
N PRO A 355 -11.77 -8.08 30.41
CA PRO A 355 -11.95 -8.62 29.05
C PRO A 355 -11.93 -7.57 27.92
N LEU A 356 -11.88 -6.26 28.24
CA LEU A 356 -11.93 -5.20 27.25
C LEU A 356 -10.59 -5.03 26.52
N ASP A 357 -10.51 -5.50 25.27
CA ASP A 357 -9.42 -5.17 24.34
C ASP A 357 -9.95 -4.25 23.21
N PRO A 358 -9.54 -2.96 23.16
CA PRO A 358 -9.99 -2.03 22.13
C PRO A 358 -9.58 -2.44 20.71
N ARG A 359 -8.52 -3.23 20.56
CA ARG A 359 -8.16 -3.79 19.26
C ARG A 359 -9.21 -4.79 18.81
N GLU A 360 -9.62 -5.72 19.67
CA GLU A 360 -10.61 -6.74 19.32
C GLU A 360 -11.93 -6.14 18.89
N ILE A 361 -12.35 -5.02 19.48
CA ILE A 361 -13.56 -4.29 19.05
C ILE A 361 -13.45 -3.86 17.58
N VAL A 362 -12.34 -3.22 17.21
CA VAL A 362 -12.11 -2.73 15.84
C VAL A 362 -12.01 -3.91 14.85
N LEU A 363 -11.31 -4.96 15.25
CA LEU A 363 -11.08 -6.15 14.43
C LEU A 363 -12.38 -6.92 14.17
N LYS A 364 -13.16 -7.20 15.21
CA LYS A 364 -14.44 -7.92 15.11
C LYS A 364 -15.49 -7.09 14.36
N LEU A 365 -15.55 -5.78 14.58
CA LEU A 365 -16.42 -4.90 13.80
C LEU A 365 -16.04 -4.96 12.32
N GLY A 366 -14.74 -4.89 11.98
CA GLY A 366 -14.27 -5.01 10.61
C GLY A 366 -14.57 -6.37 9.97
N GLU A 367 -14.46 -7.45 10.74
CA GLU A 367 -14.84 -8.79 10.31
C GLU A 367 -16.33 -8.88 9.99
N VAL A 368 -17.21 -8.52 10.93
CA VAL A 368 -18.66 -8.48 10.68
C VAL A 368 -18.98 -7.54 9.51
N ALA A 369 -18.29 -6.39 9.42
CA ALA A 369 -18.49 -5.40 8.36
C ALA A 369 -18.12 -5.94 6.96
N THR A 370 -17.15 -6.83 6.86
CA THR A 370 -16.70 -7.40 5.58
C THR A 370 -17.44 -8.68 5.23
N GLN A 371 -17.79 -9.52 6.22
CA GLN A 371 -18.48 -10.80 6.00
C GLN A 371 -19.98 -10.66 5.72
N THR A 372 -20.63 -9.62 6.26
CA THR A 372 -22.07 -9.38 6.02
C THR A 372 -22.32 -8.40 4.86
N ALA A 373 -21.29 -8.06 4.08
CA ALA A 373 -21.46 -7.27 2.86
C ALA A 373 -22.05 -8.15 1.75
N ALA A 374 -22.74 -7.53 0.77
CA ALA A 374 -23.30 -8.26 -0.37
C ALA A 374 -22.23 -9.00 -1.18
N ASP A 375 -21.03 -8.41 -1.28
CA ASP A 375 -19.84 -9.03 -1.83
C ASP A 375 -18.83 -9.21 -0.68
N PRO A 376 -18.78 -10.39 -0.01
CA PRO A 376 -17.85 -10.62 1.08
C PRO A 376 -16.39 -10.51 0.62
N VAL A 377 -15.56 -9.90 1.46
CA VAL A 377 -14.12 -9.74 1.22
C VAL A 377 -13.32 -10.28 2.40
N SER A 378 -12.03 -10.52 2.20
CA SER A 378 -11.15 -10.92 3.32
C SER A 378 -11.27 -9.94 4.47
N SER A 379 -11.48 -10.44 5.68
CA SER A 379 -11.62 -9.57 6.85
C SER A 379 -10.30 -8.87 7.16
N PRO A 380 -10.33 -7.80 7.97
CA PRO A 380 -9.09 -7.18 8.46
C PRO A 380 -8.20 -8.10 9.29
N VAL A 381 -8.72 -9.25 9.66
CA VAL A 381 -8.09 -10.31 10.42
C VAL A 381 -8.46 -11.62 9.72
N SER A 382 -7.99 -11.84 8.48
CA SER A 382 -8.30 -13.08 7.72
C SER A 382 -8.20 -14.28 8.66
N MET A 383 -9.27 -15.04 8.88
CA MET A 383 -9.42 -16.03 9.97
C MET A 383 -8.16 -16.87 10.23
#